data_AF-A0A126NXD5-F1
#
_entry.id   AF-A0A126NXD5-F1
#
_cell.length_a   1.000
_cell.length_b   1.000
_cell.length_c   1.000
_cell.angle_alpha   90.00
_cell.angle_beta   90.00
_cell.angle_gamma   90.00
#
_symmetry.space_group_name_H-M   'P 1'
#
loop_
_entity.id
_entity.type
_entity.pdbx_description
1 polymer ?
#
loop_
_entity_poly.entity_id
_entity_poly.type
_entity_poly.pdbx_seq_one_letter_code
_entity_poly.pdbx_strand_id
1 'polypeptide(L)' 'MPKLCKFTSPADGKPVYVNPALVTAVYVFKGSPPDTIIAFGKDFVLGVKEGLEETVRLLDKAMAGETEGA' A
#
# COMPACT_ATOMS: atom_id res chain seq x y z
N MET A 1 -6.22 16.81 -4.33
CA MET A 1 -5.52 16.14 -3.21
C MET A 1 -5.40 14.67 -3.58
N PRO A 2 -4.20 14.06 -3.50
CA PRO A 2 -4.06 12.63 -3.74
C PRO A 2 -4.95 11.87 -2.75
N LYS A 3 -5.79 10.97 -3.25
CA LYS A 3 -6.66 10.16 -2.39
C LYS A 3 -5.78 9.10 -1.73
N LEU A 4 -5.48 9.29 -0.45
CA LEU A 4 -4.72 8.32 0.33
C LEU A 4 -5.47 6.99 0.40
N CYS A 5 -4.79 5.89 0.07
CA CYS A 5 -5.28 4.53 0.29
C CYS A 5 -5.18 4.20 1.78
N LYS A 6 -6.25 3.65 2.35
CA LYS A 6 -6.26 3.17 3.72
C LYS A 6 -5.96 1.67 3.73
N PHE A 7 -4.97 1.27 4.53
CA PHE A 7 -4.57 -0.11 4.80
C PHE A 7 -4.56 -0.38 6.30
N THR A 8 -4.23 -1.61 6.68
CA THR A 8 -4.24 -2.06 8.07
C THR A 8 -2.84 -2.49 8.50
N SER A 9 -2.32 -1.89 9.57
CA SER A 9 -1.04 -2.26 10.18
C SER A 9 -1.06 -3.71 10.69
N PRO A 10 -0.08 -4.57 10.33
CA PRO A 10 -0.01 -5.94 10.82
C PRO A 10 0.30 -6.01 12.32
N ALA A 11 1.07 -5.05 12.85
CA ALA A 11 1.53 -5.05 14.23
C ALA A 11 0.43 -4.77 15.26
N ASP A 12 -0.48 -3.84 14.96
CA ASP A 12 -1.48 -3.35 15.92
C ASP A 12 -2.90 -3.22 15.36
N GLY A 13 -3.12 -3.54 14.09
CA GLY A 13 -4.42 -3.47 13.44
C GLY A 13 -4.94 -2.04 13.19
N LYS A 14 -4.11 -1.02 13.41
CA LYS A 14 -4.50 0.37 13.20
C LYS A 14 -4.50 0.75 11.72
N PRO A 15 -5.30 1.75 11.32
CA PRO A 15 -5.28 2.24 9.96
C PRO A 15 -3.96 2.94 9.63
N VAL A 16 -3.40 2.62 8.47
CA VAL A 16 -2.26 3.33 7.87
C VAL A 16 -2.68 3.90 6.52
N TYR A 17 -2.20 5.10 6.20
CA TYR A 17 -2.60 5.82 4.99
C TYR A 17 -1.41 5.96 4.05
N VAL A 18 -1.59 5.54 2.81
CA VAL A 18 -0.56 5.43 1.79
C VAL A 18 -0.90 6.33 0.61
N ASN A 19 0.05 7.15 0.18
CA ASN A 19 -0.06 7.88 -1.07
C ASN A 19 0.37 6.96 -2.22
N PRO A 20 -0.55 6.55 -3.12
CA PRO A 20 -0.22 5.61 -4.19
C PRO A 20 0.83 6.16 -5.15
N ALA A 21 0.89 7.48 -5.35
CA ALA A 21 1.88 8.13 -6.22
C ALA A 21 3.34 8.02 -5.73
N LEU A 22 3.55 7.64 -4.46
CA LEU A 22 4.89 7.45 -3.88
C LEU A 22 5.28 5.97 -3.78
N VAL A 23 4.37 5.05 -4.12
CA VAL A 23 4.66 3.62 -4.07
C VAL A 23 5.55 3.23 -5.24
N THR A 24 6.60 2.47 -4.94
CA THR A 24 7.58 2.02 -5.94
C THR A 24 7.53 0.52 -6.18
N ALA A 25 7.13 -0.27 -5.19
CA ALA A 25 6.91 -1.70 -5.33
C ALA A 25 5.94 -2.22 -4.26
N VAL A 26 5.26 -3.33 -4.57
CA VAL A 26 4.51 -4.13 -3.60
C VAL A 26 4.96 -5.58 -3.74
N TYR A 27 5.30 -6.23 -2.64
CA TYR A 27 5.77 -7.62 -2.64
C TYR A 27 5.41 -8.34 -1.35
N VAL A 28 5.44 -9.67 -1.37
CA VAL A 28 5.30 -10.48 -0.17
C VAL A 28 6.68 -10.73 0.42
N PHE A 29 6.88 -10.36 1.69
CA PHE A 29 8.07 -10.76 2.42
C PHE A 29 7.83 -12.13 3.06
N LYS A 30 8.80 -13.04 2.93
CA LYS A 30 8.72 -14.40 3.49
C LYS A 30 8.95 -14.36 5.02
N GLY A 31 8.00 -13.76 5.74
CA GLY A 31 7.84 -13.82 7.19
C GLY A 31 6.84 -14.89 7.63
N SER A 32 6.67 -15.07 8.94
CA SER A 32 5.61 -15.90 9.52
C SER A 32 4.84 -15.09 10.57
N PRO A 33 3.65 -14.54 10.26
CA PRO A 33 2.93 -14.64 8.98
C PRO A 33 3.58 -13.83 7.84
N PRO A 34 3.32 -14.18 6.56
CA PRO A 34 3.82 -13.41 5.43
C PRO A 34 3.14 -12.04 5.39
N ASP A 35 3.92 -10.98 5.50
CA ASP A 35 3.42 -9.61 5.38
C ASP A 35 3.51 -9.15 3.93
N THR A 36 2.47 -8.47 3.45
CA THR A 36 2.54 -7.69 2.22
C THR A 36 3.28 -6.39 2.54
N ILE A 37 4.33 -6.09 1.77
CA ILE A 37 5.16 -4.91 1.94
C ILE A 37 4.90 -3.93 0.81
N ILE A 38 4.64 -2.67 1.17
CA ILE A 38 4.61 -1.52 0.27
C ILE A 38 5.94 -0.77 0.45
N ALA A 39 6.71 -0.62 -0.63
CA ALA A 39 7.99 0.07 -0.62
C ALA A 39 7.89 1.46 -1.26
N PHE A 40 8.58 2.44 -0.65
CA PHE A 40 8.64 3.82 -1.10
C PHE A 40 10.10 4.23 -1.28
N GLY A 41 10.51 4.39 -2.55
CA GLY A 41 11.87 4.81 -2.87
C GLY A 41 12.92 3.91 -2.23
N LYS A 42 13.98 4.52 -1.68
CA LYS A 42 15.07 3.81 -1.02
C LYS A 42 14.83 3.79 0.50
N ASP A 43 14.92 2.60 1.09
CA ASP A 43 14.96 2.34 2.55
C ASP A 43 13.65 2.52 3.34
N PHE A 44 12.54 2.93 2.72
CA PHE A 44 11.24 3.01 3.41
C PHE A 44 10.28 1.91 2.96
N VAL A 45 9.85 1.08 3.91
CA VAL A 45 8.91 -0.03 3.69
C VAL A 45 7.81 -0.01 4.74
N LEU A 46 6.61 -0.39 4.34
CA LEU A 46 5.44 -0.49 5.21
C LEU A 46 4.79 -1.86 5.04
N GLY A 47 4.69 -2.61 6.13
CA GLY A 47 3.89 -3.83 6.17
C GLY A 47 2.40 -3.51 6.28
N VAL A 48 1.58 -4.28 5.58
CA VAL A 48 0.12 -4.21 5.61
C VAL A 48 -0.49 -5.61 5.75
N LYS A 49 -1.66 -5.71 6.40
CA LYS A 49 -2.38 -6.99 6.55
C LYS A 49 -3.06 -7.45 5.27
N GLU A 50 -3.39 -6.51 4.39
CA GLU A 50 -4.04 -6.77 3.12
C GLU A 50 -3.16 -7.70 2.27
N GLY A 51 -3.80 -8.58 1.50
CA GLY A 51 -3.09 -9.46 0.58
C GLY A 51 -2.41 -8.68 -0.55
N LEU A 52 -1.47 -9.31 -1.25
CA LEU A 52 -0.76 -8.70 -2.37
C LEU A 52 -1.72 -8.18 -3.45
N GLU A 53 -2.63 -9.02 -3.93
CA GLU A 53 -3.58 -8.67 -5.00
C GLU A 53 -4.54 -7.56 -4.59
N GLU A 54 -5.04 -7.62 -3.35
CA GLU A 54 -5.90 -6.58 -2.78
C GLU A 54 -5.16 -5.25 -2.68
N THR A 55 -3.90 -5.27 -2.23
CA THR A 55 -3.06 -4.09 -2.10
C THR A 55 -2.84 -3.41 -3.45
N VAL A 56 -2.44 -4.17 -4.47
CA VAL A 56 -2.25 -3.65 -5.83
C VAL A 56 -3.55 -3.06 -6.38
N ARG A 57 -4.67 -3.78 -6.25
CA ARG A 57 -5.98 -3.31 -6.72
C ARG A 57 -6.40 -1.98 -6.08
N LEU A 58 -6.16 -1.80 -4.78
CA LEU A 58 -6.50 -0.57 -4.06
C LEU A 58 -5.64 0.61 -4.50
N LEU A 59 -4.36 0.38 -4.74
CA LEU A 59 -3.43 1.39 -5.25
C LEU A 59 -3.79 1.80 -6.69
N ASP A 60 -4.01 0.83 -7.58
CA ASP A 60 -4.39 1.08 -8.98
C ASP A 60 -5.69 1.87 -9.09
N LYS A 61 -6.70 1.48 -8.29
CA LYS A 61 -7.98 2.20 -8.25
C LYS A 61 -7.81 3.65 -7.79
N ALA A 62 -6.93 3.90 -6.82
CA ALA A 62 -6.67 5.24 -6.34
C ALA A 62 -5.93 6.09 -7.39
N MET A 63 -4.92 5.54 -8.06
CA MET A 63 -4.21 6.20 -9.17
C MET A 63 -5.14 6.52 -10.35
N ALA A 64 -6.04 5.60 -10.72
CA ALA A 64 -7.01 5.82 -11.79
C ALA A 64 -7.99 6.96 -11.44
N GLY A 65 -8.43 7.03 -10.18
CA GLY A 65 -9.30 8.09 -9.68
C GLY A 65 -8.63 9.46 -9.48
N GLU A 66 -7.30 9.55 -9.59
CA GLU A 66 -6.55 10.81 -9.70
C GLU A 66 -6.53 11.36 -11.13
N THR A 67 -6.65 10.49 -12.14
CA THR A 67 -6.61 10.88 -13.56
C THR A 67 -7.91 11.55 -14.03
N GLU A 68 -9.05 11.27 -13.39
CA GLU A 68 -10.34 11.92 -13.68
C GLU A 68 -10.46 13.36 -13.13
N GLY A 69 -9.44 13.87 -12.44
CA GLY A 69 -9.43 15.20 -11.83
C GLY A 69 -8.37 16.17 -12.37
N ALA A 70 -7.73 15.86 -13.51
CA ALA A 70 -6.70 16.66 -14.15
C ALA A 70 -7.21 17.37 -15.42
#